data_AF-X1IS04-F1
#
_entry.id   AF-X1IS04-F1
#
_cell.length_a   1.000
_cell.length_b   1.000
_cell.length_c   1.000
_cell.angle_alpha   90.00
_cell.angle_beta   90.00
_cell.angle_gamma   90.00
#
_symmetry.space_group_name_H-M   'P 1'
#
loop_
_entity.id
_entity.type
_entity.pdbx_description
1 polymer ?
#
loop_
_entity_poly.entity_id
_entity_poly.type
_entity_poly.pdbx_seq_one_letter_code
_entity_poly.pdbx_strand_id
1 'polypeptide(L)'
;LTEGKIENGGEMAEEKVGRFPDPHEFQVPPELEGWEEMYPSHYLFAKERGEWESRQFWYQDKIHDPEPMPPLDLIFHEAWQISLAQYTTRVFCIPPAQGIAQRMVGCYMYICAIEPPPPEIIQEKAELFGKRAFYIFEHYDELWEKWLNKFQALGREMVAVKVPEELPKYVPEEQVLPAPRGYYASYELIEAFNTLVNQMFKGWQYHFEMLNLTYLAYLMFGDVARKLFPGISDSAIGKMVAGAYVSMFRPEEELCRL
;
A
#
# COMPACT_ATOMS: atom_id res chain seq x y z
N LEU A 1 18.62 -71.94 0.12
CA LEU A 1 19.36 -72.12 -1.14
C LEU A 1 18.76 -71.10 -2.11
N THR A 2 19.24 -69.84 -2.06
CA THR A 2 20.21 -69.25 -3.02
C THR A 2 19.55 -69.11 -4.40
N GLU A 3 19.46 -67.95 -5.06
CA GLU A 3 20.19 -66.68 -5.02
C GLU A 3 19.37 -65.66 -5.82
N GLY A 4 19.44 -64.37 -5.46
CA GLY A 4 18.89 -63.29 -6.27
C GLY A 4 19.49 -61.97 -5.80
N LYS A 5 20.57 -61.57 -6.46
CA LYS A 5 21.42 -60.41 -6.15
C LYS A 5 20.63 -59.10 -6.01
N ILE A 6 20.98 -58.35 -4.99
CA ILE A 6 20.80 -56.91 -4.86
C ILE A 6 21.94 -56.27 -5.63
N GLU A 7 21.68 -55.31 -6.51
CA GLU A 7 22.62 -54.21 -6.74
C GLU A 7 21.89 -52.92 -7.14
N ASN A 8 22.24 -51.88 -6.39
CA ASN A 8 21.64 -50.56 -6.33
C ASN A 8 21.85 -49.74 -7.61
N GLY A 9 20.85 -48.94 -7.93
CA GLY A 9 20.96 -47.84 -8.89
C GLY A 9 19.79 -46.88 -8.81
N GLY A 10 19.28 -46.62 -7.60
CA GLY A 10 18.35 -45.52 -7.37
C GLY A 10 19.14 -44.28 -7.02
N GLU A 11 19.36 -43.40 -8.00
CA GLU A 11 19.63 -41.99 -7.70
C GLU A 11 18.54 -41.51 -6.75
N MET A 12 18.93 -41.17 -5.52
CA MET A 12 18.08 -40.32 -4.69
C MET A 12 17.97 -39.00 -5.43
N ALA A 13 16.85 -38.80 -6.11
CA ALA A 13 16.41 -37.46 -6.45
C ALA A 13 16.30 -36.72 -5.12
N GLU A 14 17.29 -35.87 -4.83
CA GLU A 14 17.16 -34.84 -3.82
C GLU A 14 15.84 -34.13 -4.12
N GLU A 15 14.87 -34.33 -3.25
CA GLU A 15 13.61 -33.61 -3.24
C GLU A 15 14.00 -32.14 -3.06
N LYS A 16 14.11 -31.40 -4.17
CA LYS A 16 14.30 -29.95 -4.16
C LYS A 16 13.13 -29.39 -3.38
N VAL A 17 13.35 -29.14 -2.09
CA VAL A 17 12.46 -28.34 -1.25
C VAL A 17 12.10 -27.12 -2.09
N GLY A 18 10.83 -27.02 -2.48
CA GLY A 18 10.37 -26.02 -3.44
C GLY A 18 10.81 -24.64 -2.98
N ARG A 19 11.83 -24.07 -3.62
CA ARG A 19 12.19 -22.67 -3.42
C ARG A 19 11.03 -21.85 -3.95
N PHE A 20 10.63 -20.82 -3.22
CA PHE A 20 9.71 -19.83 -3.78
C PHE A 20 10.28 -19.33 -5.13
N PRO A 21 9.43 -19.14 -6.16
CA PRO A 21 9.89 -18.65 -7.45
C PRO A 21 10.68 -17.36 -7.30
N ASP A 22 11.84 -17.28 -7.94
CA ASP A 22 12.58 -16.02 -8.00
C ASP A 22 11.82 -15.09 -8.95
N PRO A 23 11.42 -13.88 -8.54
CA PRO A 23 10.68 -12.97 -9.39
C PRO A 23 11.45 -12.56 -10.66
N HIS A 24 12.78 -12.64 -10.65
CA HIS A 24 13.62 -12.39 -11.84
C HIS A 24 13.58 -13.53 -12.86
N GLU A 25 13.15 -14.73 -12.45
CA GLU A 25 13.05 -15.91 -13.30
C GLU A 25 11.62 -16.10 -13.84
N PHE A 26 10.66 -15.26 -13.42
CA PHE A 26 9.27 -15.37 -13.83
C PHE A 26 9.08 -15.03 -15.31
N GLN A 27 8.44 -15.93 -16.06
CA GLN A 27 8.10 -15.73 -17.45
C GLN A 27 6.61 -15.43 -17.58
N VAL A 28 6.29 -14.31 -18.23
CA VAL A 28 4.91 -13.98 -18.60
C VAL A 28 4.46 -14.77 -19.84
N PRO A 29 3.16 -15.03 -20.03
CA PRO A 29 2.63 -15.57 -21.28
C PRO A 29 3.00 -14.69 -22.50
N PRO A 30 3.13 -15.26 -23.71
CA PRO A 30 3.46 -14.51 -24.93
C PRO A 30 2.53 -13.32 -25.20
N GLU A 31 1.26 -13.40 -24.78
CA GLU A 31 0.28 -12.34 -24.93
C GLU A 31 0.58 -11.08 -24.10
N LEU A 32 1.48 -11.19 -23.12
CA LEU A 32 1.94 -10.08 -22.27
C LEU A 32 3.34 -9.59 -22.65
N GLU A 33 3.89 -9.99 -23.80
CA GLU A 33 5.19 -9.48 -24.26
C GLU A 33 5.19 -7.93 -24.29
N GLY A 34 6.19 -7.32 -23.64
CA GLY A 34 6.35 -5.86 -23.58
C GLY A 34 5.53 -5.16 -22.50
N TRP A 35 4.87 -5.90 -21.59
CA TRP A 35 4.09 -5.31 -20.48
C TRP A 35 4.93 -4.35 -19.61
N GLU A 36 6.25 -4.57 -19.55
CA GLU A 36 7.20 -3.75 -18.81
C GLU A 36 7.18 -2.28 -19.26
N GLU A 37 6.94 -2.00 -20.55
CA GLU A 37 6.91 -0.64 -21.11
C GLU A 37 5.79 0.22 -20.53
N MET A 38 4.76 -0.41 -19.96
CA MET A 38 3.64 0.29 -19.36
C MET A 38 3.97 0.91 -18.00
N TYR A 39 5.05 0.48 -17.34
CA TYR A 39 5.36 0.88 -15.96
C TYR A 39 6.73 1.54 -15.85
N PRO A 40 6.92 2.47 -14.88
CA PRO A 40 8.22 3.04 -14.60
C PRO A 40 9.24 1.97 -14.20
N SER A 41 10.50 2.14 -14.61
CA SER A 41 11.58 1.17 -14.36
C SER A 41 11.85 0.86 -12.88
N HIS A 42 11.47 1.75 -11.96
CA HIS A 42 11.62 1.53 -10.52
C HIS A 42 10.53 0.61 -9.93
N TYR A 43 9.45 0.36 -10.66
CA TYR A 43 8.44 -0.66 -10.35
C TYR A 43 8.75 -2.03 -10.96
N LEU A 44 9.80 -2.15 -11.77
CA LEU A 44 10.21 -3.42 -12.36
C LEU A 44 11.30 -4.08 -11.54
N PHE A 45 11.33 -5.41 -11.57
CA PHE A 45 12.49 -6.17 -11.11
C PHE A 45 13.69 -5.86 -12.00
N ALA A 46 14.84 -5.58 -11.40
CA ALA A 46 15.99 -5.08 -12.13
C ALA A 46 17.29 -5.70 -11.64
N LYS A 47 18.22 -5.96 -12.56
CA LYS A 47 19.50 -6.62 -12.25
C LYS A 47 20.33 -5.83 -11.24
N GLU A 48 20.27 -4.51 -11.29
CA GLU A 48 20.99 -3.60 -10.40
C GLU A 48 20.57 -3.74 -8.93
N ARG A 49 19.35 -4.25 -8.69
CA ARG A 49 18.80 -4.49 -7.35
C ARG A 49 18.57 -5.98 -7.06
N GLY A 50 19.01 -6.87 -7.96
CA GLY A 50 18.65 -8.29 -7.91
C GLY A 50 19.06 -8.98 -6.61
N GLU A 51 20.24 -8.69 -6.07
CA GLU A 51 20.67 -9.25 -4.78
C GLU A 51 19.74 -8.84 -3.61
N TRP A 52 19.23 -7.61 -3.63
CA TRP A 52 18.28 -7.15 -2.62
C TRP A 52 16.89 -7.73 -2.88
N GLU A 53 16.43 -7.75 -4.14
CA GLU A 53 15.10 -8.22 -4.54
C GLU A 53 14.95 -9.74 -4.30
N SER A 54 15.92 -10.57 -4.69
CA SER A 54 15.90 -12.03 -4.50
C SER A 54 15.95 -12.47 -3.03
N ARG A 55 16.39 -11.61 -2.09
CA ARG A 55 16.38 -11.93 -0.65
C ARG A 55 15.08 -11.53 0.06
N GLN A 56 14.20 -10.77 -0.57
CA GLN A 56 12.91 -10.38 0.01
C GLN A 56 11.85 -11.46 -0.22
N PHE A 57 10.86 -11.49 0.66
CA PHE A 57 9.65 -12.29 0.46
C PHE A 57 8.59 -11.44 -0.26
N TRP A 58 8.41 -11.67 -1.56
CA TRP A 58 7.42 -11.01 -2.39
C TRP A 58 6.11 -11.78 -2.42
N TYR A 59 5.00 -11.06 -2.33
CA TYR A 59 3.66 -11.63 -2.48
C TYR A 59 2.77 -10.67 -3.24
N GLN A 60 1.83 -11.23 -4.00
CA GLN A 60 0.87 -10.44 -4.75
C GLN A 60 -0.07 -9.72 -3.78
N ASP A 61 -0.26 -8.42 -3.98
CA ASP A 61 -1.11 -7.60 -3.12
C ASP A 61 -2.58 -7.66 -3.52
N LYS A 62 -3.18 -8.85 -3.43
CA LYS A 62 -4.58 -9.06 -3.82
C LYS A 62 -5.60 -8.36 -2.94
N ILE A 63 -5.19 -7.88 -1.76
CA ILE A 63 -6.08 -7.17 -0.84
C ILE A 63 -6.38 -5.78 -1.40
N HIS A 64 -5.36 -5.11 -1.92
CA HIS A 64 -5.50 -3.76 -2.47
C HIS A 64 -5.74 -3.81 -4.00
N ASP A 65 -5.06 -4.70 -4.72
CA ASP A 65 -5.07 -4.79 -6.18
C ASP A 65 -5.23 -6.24 -6.67
N PRO A 66 -6.45 -6.79 -6.65
CA PRO A 66 -6.69 -8.16 -7.11
C PRO A 66 -6.59 -8.31 -8.63
N GLU A 67 -6.81 -7.23 -9.38
CA GLU A 67 -6.91 -7.20 -10.85
C GLU A 67 -5.61 -6.67 -11.51
N PRO A 68 -5.42 -6.90 -12.83
CA PRO A 68 -4.35 -6.25 -13.58
C PRO A 68 -4.40 -4.72 -13.46
N MET A 69 -3.27 -4.11 -13.11
CA MET A 69 -3.12 -2.67 -12.87
C MET A 69 -3.18 -1.87 -14.18
N PRO A 70 -4.11 -0.93 -14.34
CA PRO A 70 -3.99 0.07 -15.39
C PRO A 70 -2.79 0.99 -15.10
N PRO A 71 -1.99 1.39 -16.10
CA PRO A 71 -0.78 2.19 -15.85
C PRO A 71 -1.02 3.53 -15.17
N LEU A 72 -2.17 4.17 -15.43
CA LEU A 72 -2.54 5.43 -14.80
C LEU A 72 -2.86 5.23 -13.30
N ASP A 73 -3.42 4.09 -12.94
CA ASP A 73 -3.86 3.79 -11.57
C ASP A 73 -2.67 3.54 -10.64
N LEU A 74 -1.49 3.21 -11.20
CA LEU A 74 -0.23 3.07 -10.45
C LEU A 74 0.09 4.28 -9.57
N ILE A 75 -0.36 5.48 -9.95
CA ILE A 75 -0.17 6.71 -9.17
C ILE A 75 -0.75 6.60 -7.75
N PHE A 76 -1.81 5.83 -7.59
CA PHE A 76 -2.43 5.55 -6.30
C PHE A 76 -1.50 4.69 -5.42
N HIS A 77 -0.80 3.74 -6.04
CA HIS A 77 0.14 2.83 -5.36
C HIS A 77 1.40 3.56 -4.89
N GLU A 78 1.90 4.46 -5.72
CA GLU A 78 3.01 5.36 -5.36
C GLU A 78 2.65 6.23 -4.15
N ALA A 79 1.46 6.82 -4.16
CA ALA A 79 1.01 7.70 -3.09
C ALA A 79 0.95 7.01 -1.73
N TRP A 80 0.45 5.78 -1.66
CA TRP A 80 0.35 5.05 -0.41
C TRP A 80 1.68 4.46 0.05
N GLN A 81 2.54 3.99 -0.88
CA GLN A 81 3.89 3.53 -0.54
C GLN A 81 4.69 4.63 0.16
N ILE A 82 4.69 5.85 -0.42
CA ILE A 82 5.39 7.01 0.14
C ILE A 82 4.82 7.36 1.52
N SER A 83 3.50 7.42 1.63
CA SER A 83 2.83 7.78 2.88
C SER A 83 3.12 6.77 4.00
N LEU A 84 2.98 5.47 3.72
CA LEU A 84 3.30 4.40 4.67
C LEU A 84 4.75 4.47 5.14
N ALA A 85 5.69 4.55 4.19
CA ALA A 85 7.12 4.61 4.51
C ALA A 85 7.45 5.85 5.36
N GLN A 86 6.90 7.02 5.02
CA GLN A 86 7.12 8.25 5.79
C GLN A 86 6.61 8.13 7.23
N TYR A 87 5.39 7.61 7.43
CA TYR A 87 4.81 7.53 8.77
C TYR A 87 5.52 6.50 9.65
N THR A 88 5.94 5.37 9.09
CA THR A 88 6.68 4.34 9.82
C THR A 88 8.10 4.79 10.15
N THR A 89 8.80 5.46 9.24
CA THR A 89 10.22 5.79 9.41
C THR A 89 10.47 7.13 10.08
N ARG A 90 9.73 8.19 9.70
CA ARG A 90 10.05 9.59 10.06
C ARG A 90 9.05 10.24 11.00
N VAL A 91 7.75 9.90 10.90
CA VAL A 91 6.70 10.54 11.70
C VAL A 91 6.51 9.83 13.04
N PHE A 92 6.12 8.56 13.05
CA PHE A 92 5.99 7.79 14.29
C PHE A 92 7.28 7.09 14.66
N CYS A 93 8.18 6.86 13.71
CA CYS A 93 9.46 6.18 13.96
C CYS A 93 9.25 4.78 14.57
N ILE A 94 8.28 4.00 14.08
CA ILE A 94 8.01 2.64 14.56
C ILE A 94 9.30 1.81 14.46
N PRO A 95 9.89 1.31 15.55
CA PRO A 95 11.32 0.99 15.58
C PRO A 95 11.80 0.04 14.47
N PRO A 96 11.21 -1.16 14.27
CA PRO A 96 11.66 -2.06 13.22
C PRO A 96 11.14 -1.71 11.82
N ALA A 97 10.12 -0.87 11.68
CA ALA A 97 9.40 -0.70 10.42
C ALA A 97 10.10 0.26 9.45
N GLN A 98 10.22 -0.15 8.18
CA GLN A 98 10.80 0.65 7.09
C GLN A 98 9.82 0.92 5.94
N GLY A 99 8.57 0.48 6.05
CA GLY A 99 7.59 0.52 4.98
C GLY A 99 7.67 -0.72 4.08
N ILE A 100 7.30 -0.55 2.81
CA ILE A 100 7.26 -1.63 1.83
C ILE A 100 7.95 -1.21 0.53
N ALA A 101 8.29 -2.20 -0.29
CA ALA A 101 8.58 -2.01 -1.70
C ALA A 101 7.49 -2.64 -2.57
N GLN A 102 7.32 -2.08 -3.77
CA GLN A 102 6.31 -2.47 -4.74
C GLN A 102 6.97 -2.83 -6.07
N ARG A 103 6.52 -3.91 -6.70
CA ARG A 103 6.96 -4.35 -8.03
C ARG A 103 5.79 -4.84 -8.86
N MET A 104 5.85 -4.60 -10.15
CA MET A 104 4.90 -5.14 -11.12
C MET A 104 5.46 -6.44 -11.71
N VAL A 105 4.59 -7.41 -11.95
CA VAL A 105 4.88 -8.63 -12.72
C VAL A 105 3.64 -8.98 -13.54
N GLY A 106 3.74 -8.90 -14.87
CA GLY A 106 2.61 -9.21 -15.77
C GLY A 106 1.35 -8.39 -15.45
N CYS A 107 1.53 -7.10 -15.17
CA CYS A 107 0.49 -6.16 -14.72
C CYS A 107 -0.07 -6.39 -13.32
N TYR A 108 0.44 -7.32 -12.53
CA TYR A 108 0.00 -7.50 -11.14
C TYR A 108 1.00 -6.90 -10.16
N MET A 109 0.47 -6.28 -9.09
CA MET A 109 1.28 -5.67 -8.03
C MET A 109 1.74 -6.73 -7.03
N TYR A 110 3.03 -6.70 -6.73
CA TYR A 110 3.69 -7.49 -5.70
C TYR A 110 4.33 -6.55 -4.69
N ILE A 111 4.22 -6.88 -3.42
CA ILE A 111 4.81 -6.09 -2.34
C ILE A 111 5.70 -6.96 -1.46
N CYS A 112 6.64 -6.30 -0.79
CA CYS A 112 7.42 -6.89 0.29
C CYS A 112 7.63 -5.87 1.41
N ALA A 113 7.67 -6.34 2.66
CA ALA A 113 8.07 -5.50 3.77
C ALA A 113 9.59 -5.27 3.71
N ILE A 114 10.02 -4.02 3.90
CA ILE A 114 11.45 -3.70 3.91
C ILE A 114 12.07 -4.22 5.22
N GLU A 115 13.26 -4.83 5.11
CA GLU A 115 14.01 -5.35 6.24
C GLU A 115 14.25 -4.29 7.34
N PRO A 116 14.25 -4.69 8.62
CA PRO A 116 14.51 -3.75 9.71
C PRO A 116 15.86 -3.04 9.57
N PRO A 117 15.98 -1.78 10.07
CA PRO A 117 17.25 -1.08 10.03
C PRO A 117 18.24 -1.66 11.06
N PRO A 118 19.51 -1.23 11.03
CA PRO A 118 20.49 -1.61 12.05
C PRO A 118 20.04 -1.31 13.49
N PRO A 119 20.48 -2.09 14.49
CA PRO A 119 20.03 -1.96 15.88
C PRO A 119 20.15 -0.55 16.49
N GLU A 120 21.18 0.19 16.12
CA GLU A 120 21.42 1.57 16.54
C GLU A 120 20.29 2.52 16.07
N ILE A 121 19.81 2.35 14.84
CA ILE A 121 18.69 3.12 14.30
C ILE A 121 17.37 2.70 14.96
N ILE A 122 17.22 1.41 15.28
CA ILE A 122 16.05 0.92 16.03
C ILE A 122 15.99 1.61 17.41
N GLN A 123 17.13 1.75 18.11
CA GLN A 123 17.20 2.42 19.40
C GLN A 123 16.89 3.92 19.31
N GLU A 124 17.44 4.63 18.32
CA GLU A 124 17.12 6.04 18.08
C GLU A 124 15.60 6.24 17.83
N LYS A 125 15.04 5.39 16.96
CA LYS A 125 13.61 5.41 16.64
C LYS A 125 12.75 5.11 17.86
N ALA A 126 13.17 4.21 18.76
CA ALA A 126 12.43 3.86 19.96
C ALA A 126 12.21 5.06 20.90
N GLU A 127 13.19 5.96 21.03
CA GLU A 127 13.05 7.18 21.83
C GLU A 127 11.96 8.10 21.25
N LEU A 128 12.03 8.36 19.94
CA LEU A 128 11.05 9.20 19.24
C LEU A 128 9.66 8.58 19.24
N PHE A 129 9.58 7.26 19.00
CA PHE A 129 8.34 6.51 18.99
C PHE A 129 7.65 6.56 20.35
N GLY A 130 8.38 6.31 21.45
CA GLY A 130 7.85 6.39 22.81
C GLY A 130 7.29 7.79 23.11
N LYS A 131 7.99 8.86 22.71
CA LYS A 131 7.50 10.22 22.92
C LYS A 131 6.24 10.56 22.11
N ARG A 132 6.15 10.07 20.87
CA ARG A 132 5.11 10.48 19.91
C ARG A 132 3.86 9.61 20.01
N ALA A 133 4.01 8.28 19.94
CA ALA A 133 2.89 7.37 19.84
C ALA A 133 2.00 7.39 21.10
N PHE A 134 2.60 7.42 22.30
CA PHE A 134 1.83 7.45 23.55
C PHE A 134 1.00 8.72 23.69
N TYR A 135 1.51 9.89 23.28
CA TYR A 135 0.71 11.12 23.25
C TYR A 135 -0.51 10.97 22.35
N ILE A 136 -0.36 10.38 21.16
CA ILE A 136 -1.50 10.16 20.26
C ILE A 136 -2.52 9.21 20.88
N PHE A 137 -2.08 8.13 21.54
CA PHE A 137 -2.98 7.20 22.23
C PHE A 137 -3.71 7.84 23.42
N GLU A 138 -3.01 8.66 24.22
CA GLU A 138 -3.60 9.38 25.36
C GLU A 138 -4.64 10.43 24.94
N HIS A 139 -4.45 11.03 23.76
CA HIS A 139 -5.30 12.08 23.21
C HIS A 139 -6.16 11.63 22.02
N TYR A 140 -6.39 10.31 21.89
CA TYR A 140 -6.95 9.72 20.67
C TYR A 140 -8.29 10.35 20.26
N ASP A 141 -9.26 10.47 21.17
CA ASP A 141 -10.60 10.99 20.84
C ASP A 141 -10.56 12.43 20.30
N GLU A 142 -9.75 13.30 20.92
CA GLU A 142 -9.59 14.69 20.47
C GLU A 142 -8.92 14.75 19.08
N LEU A 143 -7.88 13.94 18.88
CA LEU A 143 -7.12 13.92 17.63
C LEU A 143 -7.92 13.26 16.51
N TRP A 144 -8.73 12.25 16.82
CA TRP A 144 -9.66 11.61 15.90
C TRP A 144 -10.66 12.61 15.35
N GLU A 145 -11.31 13.40 16.21
CA GLU A 145 -12.26 14.42 15.75
C GLU A 145 -11.60 15.48 14.86
N LYS A 146 -10.39 15.93 15.21
CA LYS A 146 -9.62 16.85 14.35
C LYS A 146 -9.27 16.21 13.01
N TRP A 147 -8.85 14.96 13.02
CA TRP A 147 -8.48 14.20 11.83
C TRP A 147 -9.68 13.95 10.91
N LEU A 148 -10.82 13.54 11.47
CA LEU A 148 -12.03 13.28 10.72
C LEU A 148 -12.52 14.54 10.02
N ASN A 149 -12.54 15.67 10.75
CA ASN A 149 -12.96 16.96 10.19
C ASN A 149 -12.06 17.42 9.03
N LYS A 150 -10.73 17.32 9.16
CA LYS A 150 -9.80 17.72 8.08
C LYS A 150 -9.86 16.77 6.89
N PHE A 151 -10.08 15.47 7.11
CA PHE A 151 -10.18 14.50 6.01
C PHE A 151 -11.47 14.69 5.23
N GLN A 152 -12.61 14.90 5.92
CA GLN A 152 -13.87 15.25 5.25
C GLN A 152 -13.79 16.59 4.53
N ALA A 153 -13.05 17.57 5.05
CA ALA A 153 -12.80 18.83 4.35
C ALA A 153 -12.08 18.60 3.02
N LEU A 154 -11.02 17.78 3.00
CA LEU A 154 -10.33 17.40 1.77
C LEU A 154 -11.26 16.70 0.77
N GLY A 155 -12.14 15.81 1.24
CA GLY A 155 -13.15 15.18 0.40
C GLY A 155 -14.13 16.19 -0.22
N ARG A 156 -14.59 17.17 0.54
CA ARG A 156 -15.43 18.27 0.02
C ARG A 156 -14.69 19.16 -0.98
N GLU A 157 -13.42 19.46 -0.71
CA GLU A 157 -12.55 20.20 -1.64
C GLU A 157 -12.37 19.43 -2.96
N MET A 158 -12.22 18.11 -2.90
CA MET A 158 -12.11 17.24 -4.08
C MET A 158 -13.41 17.21 -4.90
N VAL A 159 -14.57 17.07 -4.24
CA VAL A 159 -15.88 17.14 -4.90
C VAL A 159 -16.12 18.51 -5.56
N ALA A 160 -15.54 19.57 -5.03
CA ALA A 160 -15.69 20.92 -5.57
C ALA A 160 -14.77 21.22 -6.78
N VAL A 161 -13.83 20.33 -7.12
CA VAL A 161 -12.97 20.50 -8.30
C VAL A 161 -13.81 20.49 -9.57
N LYS A 162 -13.69 21.54 -10.37
CA LYS A 162 -14.40 21.67 -11.64
C LYS A 162 -13.60 20.98 -12.73
N VAL A 163 -14.12 19.87 -13.25
CA VAL A 163 -13.60 19.20 -14.44
C VAL A 163 -14.43 19.67 -15.64
N PRO A 164 -13.81 20.16 -16.73
CA PRO A 164 -14.55 20.49 -17.94
C PRO A 164 -15.34 19.28 -18.45
N GLU A 165 -16.66 19.42 -18.58
CA GLU A 165 -17.55 18.34 -19.06
C GLU A 165 -17.37 18.09 -20.57
N GLU A 166 -16.99 19.12 -21.32
CA GLU A 166 -16.78 19.07 -22.75
C GLU A 166 -15.51 19.83 -23.15
N LEU A 167 -14.87 19.35 -24.23
CA LEU A 167 -13.84 20.10 -24.94
C LEU A 167 -14.49 20.68 -26.19
N PRO A 168 -14.80 22.00 -26.21
CA PRO A 168 -15.55 22.58 -27.31
C PRO A 168 -14.73 22.58 -28.59
N LYS A 169 -15.40 22.35 -29.74
CA LYS A 169 -14.76 22.42 -31.07
C LYS A 169 -14.12 23.78 -31.34
N TYR A 170 -14.79 24.85 -30.90
CA TYR A 170 -14.30 26.22 -30.95
C TYR A 170 -14.61 26.91 -29.61
N VAL A 171 -13.68 27.71 -29.10
CA VAL A 171 -13.91 28.46 -27.86
C VAL A 171 -14.94 29.57 -28.08
N PRO A 172 -15.76 29.91 -27.05
CA PRO A 172 -16.72 31.01 -27.16
C PRO A 172 -16.05 32.36 -27.47
N GLU A 173 -16.72 33.22 -28.24
CA GLU A 173 -16.17 34.51 -28.71
C GLU A 173 -15.80 35.44 -27.55
N GLU A 174 -16.54 35.38 -26.45
CA GLU A 174 -16.27 36.13 -25.22
C GLU A 174 -14.94 35.75 -24.54
N GLN A 175 -14.36 34.60 -24.86
CA GLN A 175 -13.03 34.20 -24.36
C GLN A 175 -11.90 34.65 -25.32
N VAL A 176 -12.24 35.17 -26.50
CA VAL A 176 -11.28 35.57 -27.55
C VAL A 176 -11.22 37.09 -27.69
N LEU A 177 -12.35 37.77 -27.59
CA LEU A 177 -12.47 39.20 -27.85
C LEU A 177 -12.77 40.00 -26.56
N PRO A 178 -12.28 41.25 -26.45
CA PRO A 178 -11.38 41.94 -27.38
C PRO A 178 -9.92 41.48 -27.27
N ALA A 179 -9.59 40.73 -26.22
CA ALA A 179 -8.29 40.15 -25.98
C ALA A 179 -8.44 38.68 -25.56
N PRO A 180 -7.65 37.75 -26.14
CA PRO A 180 -7.75 36.34 -25.80
C PRO A 180 -7.46 36.06 -24.32
N ARG A 181 -8.22 35.14 -23.72
CA ARG A 181 -8.09 34.72 -22.31
C ARG A 181 -6.70 34.15 -21.97
N GLY A 182 -6.02 33.54 -22.94
CA GLY A 182 -4.67 33.00 -22.81
C GLY A 182 -4.58 31.54 -22.35
N TYR A 183 -5.66 30.97 -21.82
CA TYR A 183 -5.81 29.54 -21.53
C TYR A 183 -7.28 29.13 -21.70
N TYR A 184 -7.53 27.83 -21.90
CA TYR A 184 -8.86 27.29 -22.24
C TYR A 184 -9.07 25.90 -21.62
N ALA A 185 -10.17 25.26 -21.98
CA ALA A 185 -10.64 23.99 -21.40
C ALA A 185 -9.57 22.87 -21.35
N SER A 186 -8.65 22.80 -22.31
CA SER A 186 -7.55 21.82 -22.27
C SER A 186 -6.61 22.02 -21.09
N TYR A 187 -6.26 23.27 -20.77
CA TYR A 187 -5.47 23.59 -19.59
C TYR A 187 -6.27 23.38 -18.30
N GLU A 188 -7.53 23.80 -18.28
CA GLU A 188 -8.43 23.61 -17.13
C GLU A 188 -8.57 22.12 -16.77
N LEU A 189 -8.64 21.24 -17.77
CA LEU A 189 -8.65 19.78 -17.57
C LEU A 189 -7.34 19.27 -16.94
N ILE A 190 -6.19 19.73 -17.43
CA ILE A 190 -4.87 19.37 -16.88
C ILE A 190 -4.75 19.87 -15.43
N GLU A 191 -5.17 21.10 -15.16
CA GLU A 191 -5.15 21.69 -13.82
C GLU A 191 -6.07 20.93 -12.84
N ALA A 192 -7.28 20.55 -13.29
CA ALA A 192 -8.20 19.75 -12.51
C ALA A 192 -7.61 18.37 -12.18
N PHE A 193 -7.04 17.67 -13.17
CA PHE A 193 -6.35 16.39 -12.95
C PHE A 193 -5.20 16.52 -11.94
N ASN A 194 -4.31 17.51 -12.12
CA ASN A 194 -3.20 17.75 -11.20
C ASN A 194 -3.69 18.06 -9.78
N THR A 195 -4.79 18.79 -9.64
CA THR A 195 -5.41 19.09 -8.34
C THR A 195 -5.91 17.81 -7.68
N LEU A 196 -6.65 16.97 -8.41
CA LEU A 196 -7.17 15.70 -7.92
C LEU A 196 -6.04 14.76 -7.49
N VAL A 197 -4.98 14.63 -8.31
CA VAL A 197 -3.79 13.84 -7.97
C VAL A 197 -3.15 14.34 -6.67
N ASN A 198 -2.90 15.64 -6.54
CA ASN A 198 -2.30 16.20 -5.32
C ASN A 198 -3.19 15.96 -4.08
N GLN A 199 -4.51 16.10 -4.23
CA GLN A 199 -5.45 15.81 -3.15
C GLN A 199 -5.47 14.31 -2.79
N MET A 200 -5.36 13.41 -3.77
CA MET A 200 -5.22 11.97 -3.54
C MET A 200 -3.96 11.65 -2.73
N PHE A 201 -2.79 12.19 -3.11
CA PHE A 201 -1.55 12.05 -2.33
C PHE A 201 -1.74 12.55 -0.90
N LYS A 202 -2.35 13.72 -0.72
CA LYS A 202 -2.64 14.27 0.61
C LYS A 202 -3.63 13.41 1.40
N GLY A 203 -4.61 12.80 0.75
CA GLY A 203 -5.55 11.86 1.35
C GLY A 203 -4.84 10.64 1.92
N TRP A 204 -3.86 10.09 1.19
CA TRP A 204 -3.02 8.99 1.68
C TRP A 204 -2.15 9.39 2.88
N GLN A 205 -1.66 10.64 2.92
CA GLN A 205 -0.97 11.16 4.09
C GLN A 205 -1.89 11.20 5.31
N TYR A 206 -3.16 11.59 5.15
CA TYR A 206 -4.14 11.54 6.25
C TYR A 206 -4.50 10.11 6.63
N HIS A 207 -4.62 9.20 5.66
CA HIS A 207 -4.91 7.80 5.94
C HIS A 207 -3.86 7.15 6.86
N PHE A 208 -2.57 7.27 6.52
CA PHE A 208 -1.49 6.67 7.33
C PHE A 208 -1.18 7.41 8.63
N GLU A 209 -1.72 8.62 8.82
CA GLU A 209 -1.69 9.32 10.11
C GLU A 209 -2.35 8.49 11.23
N MET A 210 -3.43 7.77 10.91
CA MET A 210 -4.18 6.98 11.89
C MET A 210 -4.02 5.47 11.71
N LEU A 211 -3.85 4.99 10.48
CA LEU A 211 -3.85 3.56 10.17
C LEU A 211 -2.76 2.79 10.93
N ASN A 212 -1.51 3.26 10.85
CA ASN A 212 -0.35 2.55 11.41
C ASN A 212 -0.46 2.37 12.93
N LEU A 213 -0.92 3.41 13.64
CA LEU A 213 -1.09 3.36 15.09
C LEU A 213 -2.20 2.40 15.50
N THR A 214 -3.27 2.31 14.71
CA THR A 214 -4.39 1.41 14.98
C THR A 214 -3.98 -0.05 14.81
N TYR A 215 -3.26 -0.38 13.73
CA TYR A 215 -2.68 -1.73 13.57
C TYR A 215 -1.67 -2.05 14.66
N LEU A 216 -0.85 -1.09 15.05
CA LEU A 216 0.12 -1.28 16.12
C LEU A 216 -0.57 -1.53 17.47
N ALA A 217 -1.63 -0.78 17.79
CA ALA A 217 -2.43 -1.00 18.98
C ALA A 217 -3.05 -2.42 18.99
N TYR A 218 -3.54 -2.90 17.83
CA TYR A 218 -4.04 -4.26 17.70
C TYR A 218 -2.94 -5.32 17.91
N LEU A 219 -1.75 -5.13 17.34
CA LEU A 219 -0.61 -6.03 17.56
C LEU A 219 -0.19 -6.05 19.03
N MET A 220 -0.07 -4.89 19.68
CA MET A 220 0.24 -4.77 21.10
C MET A 220 -0.82 -5.44 21.97
N PHE A 221 -2.10 -5.28 21.63
CA PHE A 221 -3.20 -5.97 22.30
C PHE A 221 -3.06 -7.49 22.17
N GLY A 222 -2.79 -8.00 20.98
CA GLY A 222 -2.57 -9.43 20.75
C GLY A 222 -1.39 -9.97 21.56
N ASP A 223 -0.28 -9.24 21.64
CA ASP A 223 0.89 -9.62 22.43
C ASP A 223 0.59 -9.66 23.93
N VAL A 224 -0.14 -8.67 24.45
CA VAL A 224 -0.60 -8.66 25.84
C VAL A 224 -1.56 -9.83 26.11
N ALA A 225 -2.51 -10.09 25.21
CA ALA A 225 -3.45 -11.19 25.33
C ALA A 225 -2.74 -12.54 25.41
N ARG A 226 -1.73 -12.78 24.56
CA ARG A 226 -0.92 -14.02 24.59
C ARG A 226 -0.11 -14.17 25.88
N LYS A 227 0.40 -13.06 26.43
CA LYS A 227 1.13 -13.06 27.71
C LYS A 227 0.21 -13.36 28.90
N LEU A 228 -0.99 -12.78 28.92
CA LEU A 228 -1.96 -12.97 30.00
C LEU A 228 -2.67 -14.33 29.92
N PHE A 229 -2.90 -14.83 28.69
CA PHE A 229 -3.62 -16.08 28.42
C PHE A 229 -2.78 -17.02 27.54
N PRO A 230 -1.79 -17.72 28.11
CA PRO A 230 -0.98 -18.68 27.35
C PRO A 230 -1.87 -19.73 26.65
N GLY A 231 -1.67 -19.89 25.33
CA GLY A 231 -2.45 -20.84 24.51
C GLY A 231 -3.74 -20.29 23.91
N ILE A 232 -4.05 -19.00 24.10
CA ILE A 232 -5.16 -18.35 23.38
C ILE A 232 -4.92 -18.40 21.86
N SER A 233 -5.96 -18.78 21.11
CA SER A 233 -5.91 -18.80 19.63
C SER A 233 -6.03 -17.39 19.04
N ASP A 234 -5.45 -17.14 17.87
CA ASP A 234 -5.61 -15.87 17.15
C ASP A 234 -7.08 -15.58 16.82
N SER A 235 -7.88 -16.62 16.55
CA SER A 235 -9.34 -16.48 16.36
C SER A 235 -10.03 -15.92 17.61
N ALA A 236 -9.60 -16.34 18.80
CA ALA A 236 -10.15 -15.83 20.05
C ALA A 236 -9.72 -14.37 20.30
N ILE A 237 -8.46 -14.01 20.02
CA ILE A 237 -7.98 -12.62 20.08
C ILE A 237 -8.78 -11.73 19.11
N GLY A 238 -8.97 -12.18 17.86
CA GLY A 238 -9.75 -11.46 16.86
C GLY A 238 -11.20 -11.23 17.31
N LYS A 239 -11.84 -12.22 17.93
CA LYS A 239 -13.20 -12.09 18.48
C LYS A 239 -13.30 -11.07 19.62
N MET A 240 -12.24 -10.83 20.38
CA MET A 240 -12.25 -9.83 21.46
C MET A 240 -12.36 -8.39 20.92
N VAL A 241 -11.89 -8.15 19.70
CA VAL A 241 -11.97 -6.82 19.06
C VAL A 241 -13.07 -6.74 17.99
N ALA A 242 -13.63 -7.88 17.57
CA ALA A 242 -14.68 -7.97 16.56
C ALA A 242 -16.01 -7.29 16.95
N GLY A 243 -16.18 -6.91 18.23
CA GLY A 243 -17.33 -6.13 18.69
C GLY A 243 -17.27 -4.64 18.37
N ALA A 244 -16.16 -4.15 17.79
CA ALA A 244 -16.06 -2.77 17.33
C ALA A 244 -16.92 -2.57 16.07
N TYR A 245 -17.86 -1.62 16.10
CA TYR A 245 -18.61 -1.24 14.91
C TYR A 245 -17.67 -0.51 13.95
N VAL A 246 -17.16 -1.23 12.95
CA VAL A 246 -16.17 -0.67 12.02
C VAL A 246 -16.89 0.15 10.97
N SER A 247 -16.63 1.46 10.94
CA SER A 247 -17.22 2.41 9.97
C SER A 247 -17.05 1.98 8.50
N MET A 248 -16.06 1.12 8.21
CA MET A 248 -15.80 0.56 6.89
C MET A 248 -16.96 -0.28 6.34
N PHE A 249 -17.71 -1.01 7.18
CA PHE A 249 -18.84 -1.83 6.73
C PHE A 249 -20.14 -1.05 6.59
N ARG A 250 -20.20 0.16 7.17
CA ARG A 250 -21.40 0.98 7.17
C ARG A 250 -21.95 1.28 5.77
N PRO A 251 -21.15 1.67 4.75
CA PRO A 251 -21.68 1.90 3.41
C PRO A 251 -22.41 0.69 2.82
N GLU A 252 -21.86 -0.51 2.98
CA GLU A 252 -22.49 -1.74 2.52
C GLU A 252 -23.74 -2.07 3.33
N GLU A 253 -23.70 -1.90 4.66
CA GLU A 253 -24.89 -2.05 5.51
C GLU A 253 -26.02 -1.08 5.14
N GLU A 254 -25.71 0.18 4.79
CA GLU A 254 -26.71 1.15 4.35
C GLU A 254 -27.24 0.82 2.94
N LEU A 255 -26.40 0.28 2.04
CA LEU A 255 -26.84 -0.20 0.73
C LEU A 255 -27.77 -1.41 0.84
N CYS A 256 -27.49 -2.35 1.76
CA CYS A 256 -28.38 -3.50 2.02
C CYS A 256 -29.75 -3.11 2.61
N ARG A 257 -29.92 -1.86 3.09
CA ARG A 257 -31.19 -1.34 3.62
C ARG A 257 -32.09 -0.72 2.55
N LEU A 258 -31.56 -0.41 1.36
CA LEU A 258 -32.30 0.15 0.22
C LEU A 258 -32.95 -0.95 -0.61
#